data_AF-A0A9P7FA76-F1
#
_entry.id   AF-A0A9P7FA76-F1
#
_cell.length_a   1.000
_cell.length_b   1.000
_cell.length_c   1.000
_cell.angle_alpha   90.00
_cell.angle_beta   90.00
_cell.angle_gamma   90.00
#
_symmetry.space_group_name_H-M   'P 1'
#
loop_
_entity.id
_entity.type
_entity.pdbx_description
1 polymer ?
#
loop_
_entity_poly.entity_id
_entity_poly.type
_entity_poly.pdbx_seq_one_letter_code
_entity_poly.pdbx_strand_id
1 'polypeptide(L)'
;IRQSIADFFQRCGLHYKNVTLDKAWYSECSQEAIKRGYPMDAILPYMAFGVAMMSNAYGHLLDRATKIWLCLFTAVGICTEDLMMRAEHIVHVYRFNERFANYQPQGHPVMTALDELLREATCHYSSPVSNLIVTSALDFVSSNLLDNETKYMPISPQTPSYPEYSRMLSGATNAYGFFIFPSTLPLREYVQCMPDLAIVINYTNDILSYYKEEIEGESTNYLSLVAASRALTKQDALRELIEKTVQAHNNALEFLKPRPEAYNAYVAFFDGYIKFHTSFGRYKLEEIMSEKSSSL
;
A
#
# COMPACT_ATOMS: atom_id res chain seq x y z
N ILE A 1 -1.30 21.57 6.33
CA ILE A 1 -1.10 20.44 5.40
C ILE A 1 0.20 20.59 4.61
N ARG A 2 0.31 21.57 3.69
CA ARG A 2 1.49 21.78 2.83
C ARG A 2 2.84 21.80 3.58
N GLN A 3 2.97 22.67 4.58
CA GLN A 3 4.20 22.77 5.37
C GLN A 3 4.55 21.46 6.09
N SER A 4 3.55 20.73 6.62
CA SER A 4 3.75 19.46 7.31
C SER A 4 4.26 18.37 6.36
N ILE A 5 3.69 18.27 5.15
CA ILE A 5 4.17 17.32 4.14
C ILE A 5 5.59 17.69 3.69
N ALA A 6 5.88 18.98 3.51
CA ALA A 6 7.22 19.40 3.13
C ALA A 6 8.27 19.16 4.24
N ASP A 7 7.90 19.28 5.51
CA ASP A 7 8.72 18.89 6.67
C ASP A 7 8.98 17.38 6.68
N PHE A 8 7.94 16.57 6.44
CA PHE A 8 8.07 15.11 6.32
C PHE A 8 9.08 14.71 5.23
N PHE A 9 9.01 15.33 4.03
CA PHE A 9 10.00 15.08 2.98
C PHE A 9 11.42 15.39 3.44
N GLN A 10 11.63 16.56 4.05
CA GLN A 10 12.95 16.98 4.52
C GLN A 10 13.51 16.03 5.57
N ARG A 11 12.70 15.62 6.55
CA ARG A 11 13.14 14.78 7.68
C ARG A 11 13.44 13.33 7.27
N CYS A 12 12.81 12.84 6.21
CA CYS A 12 13.06 11.53 5.63
C CYS A 12 14.09 11.55 4.50
N GLY A 13 14.71 12.70 4.19
CA GLY A 13 15.66 12.82 3.08
C GLY A 13 15.05 12.57 1.70
N LEU A 14 13.76 12.86 1.53
CA LEU A 14 13.00 12.57 0.32
C LEU A 14 13.00 13.77 -0.62
N HIS A 15 12.91 13.48 -1.92
CA HIS A 15 12.86 14.50 -2.96
C HIS A 15 11.63 14.31 -3.85
N TYR A 16 10.90 15.39 -4.08
CA TYR A 16 9.86 15.39 -5.10
C TYR A 16 10.51 15.28 -6.48
N LYS A 17 10.06 14.29 -7.26
CA LYS A 17 10.43 14.12 -8.66
C LYS A 17 9.20 13.72 -9.43
N ASN A 18 8.89 14.43 -10.50
CA ASN A 18 7.84 14.00 -11.40
C ASN A 18 8.33 12.73 -12.15
N VAL A 19 7.58 11.64 -12.04
CA VAL A 19 7.93 10.35 -12.63
C VAL A 19 6.84 9.91 -13.59
N THR A 20 7.23 9.71 -14.84
CA THR A 20 6.38 9.18 -15.89
C THR A 20 6.26 7.65 -15.79
N LEU A 21 5.09 7.13 -16.08
CA LEU A 21 4.83 5.69 -16.15
C LEU A 21 5.72 5.00 -17.20
N ASP A 22 6.29 3.86 -16.84
CA ASP A 22 7.07 3.04 -17.77
C ASP A 22 6.14 2.34 -18.77
N LYS A 23 6.20 2.76 -20.04
CA LYS A 23 5.35 2.25 -21.12
C LYS A 23 5.70 0.81 -21.51
N ALA A 24 6.96 0.41 -21.39
CA ALA A 24 7.37 -0.95 -21.74
C ALA A 24 6.82 -1.94 -20.72
N TRP A 25 6.99 -1.64 -19.43
CA TRP A 25 6.38 -2.42 -18.36
C TRP A 25 4.86 -2.40 -18.41
N TYR A 26 4.24 -1.28 -18.75
CA TYR A 26 2.80 -1.22 -18.92
C TYR A 26 2.31 -2.18 -20.00
N SER A 27 2.96 -2.18 -21.17
CA SER A 27 2.60 -3.09 -22.25
C SER A 27 2.82 -4.55 -21.86
N GLU A 28 3.94 -4.85 -21.22
CA GLU A 28 4.30 -6.20 -20.82
C GLU A 28 3.35 -6.77 -19.76
N CYS A 29 3.13 -6.05 -18.65
CA CYS A 29 2.24 -6.50 -17.59
C CYS A 29 0.79 -6.63 -18.09
N SER A 30 0.35 -5.74 -18.98
CA SER A 30 -0.98 -5.84 -19.59
C SER A 30 -1.11 -7.07 -20.49
N GLN A 31 -0.06 -7.41 -21.26
CA GLN A 31 -0.04 -8.63 -22.07
C GLN A 31 -0.06 -9.88 -21.21
N GLU A 32 0.68 -9.90 -20.10
CA GLU A 32 0.65 -11.04 -19.18
C GLU A 32 -0.73 -11.19 -18.52
N ALA A 33 -1.38 -10.09 -18.11
CA ALA A 33 -2.76 -10.13 -17.60
C ALA A 33 -3.74 -10.72 -18.63
N ILE A 34 -3.66 -10.31 -19.89
CA ILE A 34 -4.47 -10.86 -21.00
C ILE A 34 -4.20 -12.35 -21.17
N LYS A 35 -2.93 -12.76 -21.17
CA LYS A 35 -2.52 -14.16 -21.33
C LYS A 35 -3.01 -15.05 -20.18
N ARG A 36 -3.08 -14.51 -18.96
CA ARG A 36 -3.66 -15.17 -17.78
C ARG A 36 -5.19 -15.19 -17.81
N GLY A 37 -5.82 -14.53 -18.77
CA GLY A 37 -7.29 -14.48 -18.89
C GLY A 37 -7.94 -13.54 -17.86
N TYR A 38 -7.20 -12.58 -17.32
CA TYR A 38 -7.74 -11.64 -16.33
C TYR A 38 -8.76 -10.69 -16.98
N PRO A 39 -9.80 -10.27 -16.23
CA PRO A 39 -10.85 -9.38 -16.73
C PRO A 39 -10.31 -7.96 -16.96
N MET A 40 -9.72 -7.74 -18.14
CA MET A 40 -9.06 -6.47 -18.47
C MET A 40 -10.03 -5.29 -18.53
N ASP A 41 -11.30 -5.51 -18.85
CA ASP A 41 -12.35 -4.50 -18.74
C ASP A 41 -12.46 -3.91 -17.33
N ALA A 42 -12.27 -4.74 -16.29
CA ALA A 42 -12.26 -4.32 -14.90
C ALA A 42 -10.88 -3.83 -14.43
N ILE A 43 -9.78 -4.51 -14.82
CA ILE A 43 -8.45 -4.28 -14.24
C ILE A 43 -7.65 -3.18 -14.97
N LEU A 44 -7.92 -2.90 -16.25
CA LEU A 44 -7.15 -1.95 -17.06
C LEU A 44 -7.00 -0.55 -16.41
N PRO A 45 -8.03 0.05 -15.79
CA PRO A 45 -7.89 1.34 -15.09
C PRO A 45 -6.84 1.32 -13.97
N TYR A 46 -6.56 0.15 -13.40
CA TYR A 46 -5.66 -0.05 -12.26
C TYR A 46 -4.24 -0.46 -12.66
N MET A 47 -4.03 -0.87 -13.93
CA MET A 47 -2.72 -1.33 -14.41
C MET A 47 -1.64 -0.27 -14.26
N ALA A 48 -1.97 1.02 -14.43
CA ALA A 48 -1.01 2.09 -14.24
C ALA A 48 -0.48 2.12 -12.79
N PHE A 49 -1.34 1.90 -11.79
CA PHE A 49 -0.93 1.82 -10.38
C PHE A 49 -0.01 0.64 -10.12
N GLY A 50 -0.37 -0.55 -10.63
CA GLY A 50 0.47 -1.74 -10.52
C GLY A 50 1.86 -1.54 -11.13
N VAL A 51 1.92 -0.96 -12.33
CA VAL A 51 3.18 -0.69 -13.03
C VAL A 51 4.01 0.35 -12.29
N ALA A 52 3.41 1.46 -11.85
CA ALA A 52 4.11 2.49 -11.10
C ALA A 52 4.62 1.96 -9.75
N MET A 53 3.85 1.13 -9.06
CA MET A 53 4.27 0.49 -7.80
C MET A 53 5.48 -0.42 -8.06
N MET A 54 5.36 -1.35 -9.01
CA MET A 54 6.41 -2.30 -9.34
C MET A 54 7.69 -1.62 -9.85
N SER A 55 7.57 -0.71 -10.83
CA SER A 55 8.75 -0.14 -11.50
C SER A 55 9.48 0.89 -10.63
N ASN A 56 8.75 1.64 -9.80
CA ASN A 56 9.35 2.64 -8.93
C ASN A 56 9.70 2.04 -7.56
N ALA A 57 8.72 1.54 -6.81
CA ALA A 57 8.91 1.08 -5.42
C ALA A 57 9.63 -0.27 -5.35
N TYR A 58 9.49 -1.13 -6.35
CA TYR A 58 10.13 -2.46 -6.36
C TYR A 58 11.12 -2.64 -7.53
N GLY A 59 11.61 -1.52 -8.08
CA GLY A 59 12.53 -1.51 -9.22
C GLY A 59 13.86 -2.21 -8.94
N HIS A 60 14.28 -2.29 -7.67
CA HIS A 60 15.50 -2.97 -7.21
C HIS A 60 15.42 -4.50 -7.23
N LEU A 61 14.21 -5.09 -7.27
CA LEU A 61 14.08 -6.55 -7.37
C LEU A 61 14.60 -7.04 -8.73
N LEU A 62 15.37 -8.13 -8.76
CA LEU A 62 15.97 -8.62 -10.01
C LEU A 62 15.05 -9.57 -10.77
N ASP A 63 14.25 -10.35 -10.05
CA ASP A 63 13.41 -11.39 -10.66
C ASP A 63 12.22 -10.78 -11.42
N ARG A 64 12.20 -11.02 -12.73
CA ARG A 64 11.20 -10.47 -13.64
C ARG A 64 9.81 -11.04 -13.37
N ALA A 65 9.70 -12.32 -13.07
CA ALA A 65 8.40 -12.96 -12.80
C ALA A 65 7.75 -12.36 -11.54
N THR A 66 8.54 -12.17 -10.48
CA THR A 66 8.11 -11.54 -9.22
C THR A 66 7.68 -10.09 -9.44
N LYS A 67 8.38 -9.34 -10.29
CA LYS A 67 7.95 -7.98 -10.67
C LYS A 67 6.59 -7.98 -11.36
N ILE A 68 6.38 -8.83 -12.37
CA ILE A 68 5.09 -8.91 -13.06
C ILE A 68 3.99 -9.34 -12.09
N TRP A 69 4.24 -10.37 -11.27
CA TRP A 69 3.31 -10.81 -10.24
C TRP A 69 2.93 -9.68 -9.28
N LEU A 70 3.90 -8.90 -8.78
CA LEU A 70 3.65 -7.76 -7.89
C LEU A 70 2.81 -6.68 -8.59
N CYS A 71 3.11 -6.38 -9.86
CA CYS A 71 2.32 -5.44 -10.65
C CYS A 71 0.84 -5.88 -10.73
N LEU A 72 0.61 -7.16 -11.03
CA LEU A 72 -0.75 -7.71 -11.14
C LEU A 72 -1.43 -7.78 -9.76
N PHE A 73 -0.70 -8.18 -8.72
CA PHE A 73 -1.18 -8.20 -7.33
C PHE A 73 -1.69 -6.81 -6.91
N THR A 74 -0.90 -5.76 -7.15
CA THR A 74 -1.31 -4.39 -6.82
C THR A 74 -2.50 -3.92 -7.66
N ALA A 75 -2.49 -4.15 -8.98
CA ALA A 75 -3.59 -3.71 -9.85
C ALA A 75 -4.92 -4.41 -9.51
N VAL A 76 -4.88 -5.73 -9.30
CA VAL A 76 -6.05 -6.54 -8.91
C VAL A 76 -6.52 -6.21 -7.48
N GLY A 77 -5.58 -5.95 -6.56
CA GLY A 77 -5.90 -5.53 -5.20
C GLY A 77 -6.66 -4.20 -5.15
N ILE A 78 -6.21 -3.18 -5.88
CA ILE A 78 -6.90 -1.89 -5.95
C ILE A 78 -8.25 -2.04 -6.67
N CYS A 79 -8.31 -2.84 -7.75
CA CYS A 79 -9.58 -3.15 -8.42
C CYS A 79 -10.58 -3.82 -7.46
N THR A 80 -10.10 -4.71 -6.58
CA THR A 80 -10.90 -5.38 -5.56
C THR A 80 -11.50 -4.39 -4.57
N GLU A 81 -10.72 -3.44 -4.07
CA GLU A 81 -11.19 -2.36 -3.19
C GLU A 81 -12.33 -1.56 -3.84
N ASP A 82 -12.13 -1.12 -5.08
CA ASP A 82 -13.12 -0.33 -5.82
C ASP A 82 -14.41 -1.11 -6.15
N LEU A 83 -14.30 -2.41 -6.40
CA LEU A 83 -15.47 -3.28 -6.58
C LEU A 83 -16.29 -3.40 -5.29
N MET A 84 -15.64 -3.37 -4.12
CA MET A 84 -16.33 -3.48 -2.83
C MET A 84 -17.15 -2.25 -2.49
N MET A 85 -16.80 -1.08 -3.05
CA MET A 85 -17.63 0.12 -2.95
C MET A 85 -18.95 0.01 -3.73
N ARG A 86 -19.11 -1.01 -4.58
CA ARG A 86 -20.31 -1.24 -5.40
C ARG A 86 -21.18 -2.34 -4.78
N ALA A 87 -22.37 -1.95 -4.35
CA ALA A 87 -23.27 -2.84 -3.60
C ALA A 87 -23.62 -4.15 -4.35
N GLU A 88 -23.68 -4.14 -5.69
CA GLU A 88 -23.96 -5.37 -6.46
C GLU A 88 -22.84 -6.44 -6.38
N HIS A 89 -21.60 -6.04 -6.09
CA HIS A 89 -20.45 -6.95 -6.14
C HIS A 89 -19.98 -7.42 -4.76
N ILE A 90 -20.44 -6.77 -3.69
CA ILE A 90 -19.99 -7.03 -2.32
C ILE A 90 -20.20 -8.49 -1.89
N VAL A 91 -21.28 -9.13 -2.36
CA VAL A 91 -21.60 -10.53 -2.03
C VAL A 91 -20.49 -11.52 -2.43
N HIS A 92 -19.77 -11.23 -3.52
CA HIS A 92 -18.67 -12.07 -3.96
C HIS A 92 -17.46 -11.96 -3.04
N VAL A 93 -17.29 -10.81 -2.38
CA VAL A 93 -16.15 -10.55 -1.53
C VAL A 93 -16.37 -11.10 -0.11
N TYR A 94 -17.60 -11.08 0.41
CA TYR A 94 -17.94 -11.74 1.70
C TYR A 94 -17.50 -13.21 1.77
N ARG A 95 -17.55 -13.90 0.63
CA ARG A 95 -17.21 -15.32 0.54
C ARG A 95 -15.78 -15.58 0.07
N PHE A 96 -14.99 -14.54 -0.20
CA PHE A 96 -13.66 -14.68 -0.82
C PHE A 96 -12.74 -15.54 0.05
N ASN A 97 -12.51 -15.16 1.32
CA ASN A 97 -11.61 -15.88 2.23
C ASN A 97 -12.06 -17.32 2.49
N GLU A 98 -13.37 -17.53 2.68
CA GLU A 98 -13.96 -18.87 2.87
C GLU A 98 -13.69 -19.75 1.64
N ARG A 99 -13.95 -19.24 0.44
CA ARG A 99 -13.72 -19.97 -0.82
C ARG A 99 -12.23 -20.21 -1.06
N PHE A 100 -11.39 -19.22 -0.78
CA PHE A 100 -9.94 -19.32 -0.91
C PHE A 100 -9.41 -20.49 -0.05
N ALA A 101 -9.80 -20.54 1.23
CA ALA A 101 -9.38 -21.57 2.18
C ALA A 101 -9.89 -22.96 1.81
N ASN A 102 -11.09 -23.05 1.22
CA ASN A 102 -11.72 -24.32 0.83
C ASN A 102 -11.43 -24.72 -0.63
N TYR A 103 -10.54 -24.03 -1.35
CA TYR A 103 -10.23 -24.27 -2.77
C TYR A 103 -11.49 -24.26 -3.67
N GLN A 104 -12.46 -23.41 -3.34
CA GLN A 104 -13.71 -23.28 -4.11
C GLN A 104 -13.58 -22.17 -5.17
N PRO A 105 -14.26 -22.30 -6.32
CA PRO A 105 -14.29 -21.26 -7.33
C PRO A 105 -14.81 -19.93 -6.77
N GLN A 106 -14.15 -18.83 -7.13
CA GLN A 106 -14.58 -17.50 -6.74
C GLN A 106 -15.82 -17.04 -7.52
N GLY A 107 -16.58 -16.12 -6.94
CA GLY A 107 -17.86 -15.68 -7.48
C GLY A 107 -17.77 -14.62 -8.58
N HIS A 108 -16.59 -14.05 -8.78
CA HIS A 108 -16.35 -12.92 -9.68
C HIS A 108 -14.98 -13.03 -10.34
N PRO A 109 -14.82 -12.71 -11.63
CA PRO A 109 -13.54 -12.87 -12.34
C PRO A 109 -12.34 -12.15 -11.70
N VAL A 110 -12.54 -10.94 -11.14
CA VAL A 110 -11.47 -10.22 -10.42
C VAL A 110 -11.08 -10.95 -9.14
N MET A 111 -12.03 -11.58 -8.44
CA MET A 111 -11.74 -12.40 -7.26
C MET A 111 -10.99 -13.67 -7.66
N THR A 112 -11.32 -14.28 -8.79
CA THR A 112 -10.54 -15.41 -9.34
C THR A 112 -9.10 -15.00 -9.59
N ALA A 113 -8.88 -13.83 -10.22
CA ALA A 113 -7.53 -13.33 -10.47
C ALA A 113 -6.76 -13.08 -9.15
N LEU A 114 -7.42 -12.51 -8.12
CA LEU A 114 -6.80 -12.31 -6.81
C LEU A 114 -6.44 -13.66 -6.16
N ASP A 115 -7.37 -14.61 -6.14
CA ASP A 115 -7.17 -15.95 -5.59
C ASP A 115 -5.96 -16.65 -6.22
N GLU A 116 -5.83 -16.61 -7.55
CA GLU A 116 -4.68 -17.16 -8.27
C GLU A 116 -3.36 -16.49 -7.87
N LEU A 117 -3.33 -15.16 -7.78
CA LEU A 117 -2.14 -14.40 -7.37
C LEU A 117 -1.72 -14.73 -5.94
N LEU A 118 -2.68 -14.92 -5.03
CA LEU A 118 -2.40 -15.34 -3.65
C LEU A 118 -1.78 -16.75 -3.60
N ARG A 119 -2.29 -17.69 -4.41
CA ARG A 119 -1.71 -19.05 -4.49
C ARG A 119 -0.31 -19.06 -5.09
N GLU A 120 -0.02 -18.15 -6.02
CA GLU A 120 1.29 -17.99 -6.66
C GLU A 120 2.38 -17.42 -5.71
N ALA A 121 2.02 -16.90 -4.53
CA ALA A 121 2.99 -16.28 -3.60
C ALA A 121 4.17 -17.21 -3.23
N THR A 122 3.97 -18.53 -3.22
CA THR A 122 5.02 -19.53 -2.94
C THR A 122 5.99 -19.75 -4.10
N CYS A 123 5.65 -19.30 -5.31
CA CYS A 123 6.56 -19.28 -6.46
C CYS A 123 7.59 -18.13 -6.35
N HIS A 124 7.29 -17.10 -5.56
CA HIS A 124 8.08 -15.88 -5.48
C HIS A 124 8.87 -15.74 -4.18
N TYR A 125 8.33 -16.26 -3.07
CA TYR A 125 8.93 -16.13 -1.75
C TYR A 125 9.00 -17.48 -1.02
N SER A 126 9.84 -17.54 0.02
CA SER A 126 9.90 -18.69 0.92
C SER A 126 8.55 -18.93 1.63
N SER A 127 8.22 -20.17 1.97
CA SER A 127 6.92 -20.52 2.55
C SER A 127 6.50 -19.66 3.76
N PRO A 128 7.37 -19.35 4.75
CA PRO A 128 6.98 -18.49 5.86
C PRO A 128 6.59 -17.08 5.40
N VAL A 129 7.30 -16.52 4.41
CA VAL A 129 7.04 -15.18 3.87
C VAL A 129 5.78 -15.18 3.02
N SER A 130 5.61 -16.18 2.15
CA SER A 130 4.39 -16.34 1.35
C SER A 130 3.14 -16.48 2.22
N ASN A 131 3.22 -17.22 3.33
CA ASN A 131 2.10 -17.33 4.27
C ASN A 131 1.71 -15.96 4.83
N LEU A 132 2.69 -15.15 5.24
CA LEU A 132 2.44 -13.82 5.79
C LEU A 132 1.92 -12.83 4.74
N ILE A 133 2.39 -12.93 3.50
CA ILE A 133 1.85 -12.17 2.36
C ILE A 133 0.38 -12.53 2.14
N VAL A 134 0.06 -13.82 2.05
CA VAL A 134 -1.31 -14.31 1.82
C VAL A 134 -2.22 -13.90 2.95
N THR A 135 -1.82 -14.09 4.22
CA THR A 135 -2.60 -13.65 5.37
C THR A 135 -2.85 -12.15 5.33
N SER A 136 -1.83 -11.34 5.02
CA SER A 136 -2.00 -9.89 4.91
C SER A 136 -2.98 -9.47 3.81
N ALA A 137 -3.07 -10.22 2.71
CA ALA A 137 -4.05 -9.96 1.65
C ALA A 137 -5.46 -10.41 2.04
N LEU A 138 -5.60 -11.52 2.78
CA LEU A 138 -6.88 -11.98 3.32
C LEU A 138 -7.42 -11.04 4.41
N ASP A 139 -6.53 -10.45 5.21
CA ASP A 139 -6.86 -9.39 6.17
C ASP A 139 -7.37 -8.15 5.45
N PHE A 140 -6.71 -7.73 4.36
CA PHE A 140 -7.16 -6.62 3.52
C PHE A 140 -8.56 -6.84 2.94
N VAL A 141 -8.84 -8.03 2.41
CA VAL A 141 -10.19 -8.33 1.92
C VAL A 141 -11.21 -8.29 3.06
N SER A 142 -10.86 -8.78 4.24
CA SER A 142 -11.72 -8.75 5.42
C SER A 142 -11.96 -7.33 5.93
N SER A 143 -10.94 -6.47 5.94
CA SER A 143 -11.07 -5.09 6.41
C SER A 143 -11.99 -4.28 5.54
N ASN A 144 -11.97 -4.47 4.22
CA ASN A 144 -12.90 -3.78 3.33
C ASN A 144 -14.37 -4.16 3.63
N LEU A 145 -14.63 -5.41 4.06
CA LEU A 145 -15.95 -5.80 4.55
C LEU A 145 -16.27 -5.14 5.90
N LEU A 146 -15.30 -5.09 6.82
CA LEU A 146 -15.46 -4.42 8.11
C LEU A 146 -15.76 -2.92 7.93
N ASP A 147 -15.08 -2.24 7.02
CA ASP A 147 -15.29 -0.82 6.73
C ASP A 147 -16.69 -0.57 6.17
N ASN A 148 -17.22 -1.50 5.36
CA ASN A 148 -18.61 -1.42 4.89
C ASN A 148 -19.62 -1.64 6.03
N GLU A 149 -19.42 -2.65 6.88
CA GLU A 149 -20.29 -2.96 8.02
C GLU A 149 -20.26 -1.85 9.10
N THR A 150 -19.13 -1.17 9.24
CA THR A 150 -18.90 -0.15 10.27
C THR A 150 -18.94 1.28 9.75
N LYS A 151 -19.34 1.51 8.49
CA LYS A 151 -19.29 2.80 7.79
C LYS A 151 -19.90 3.99 8.58
N TYR A 152 -20.94 3.73 9.36
CA TYR A 152 -21.64 4.75 10.17
C TYR A 152 -21.50 4.51 11.67
N MET A 153 -20.60 3.61 12.07
CA MET A 153 -20.34 3.32 13.47
C MET A 153 -19.63 4.51 14.14
N PRO A 154 -20.13 5.01 15.29
CA PRO A 154 -19.40 6.03 16.04
C PRO A 154 -18.10 5.45 16.60
N ILE A 155 -17.00 6.20 16.44
CA ILE A 155 -15.71 5.82 17.00
C ILE A 155 -15.69 6.13 18.50
N SER A 156 -15.42 5.12 19.32
CA SER A 156 -15.32 5.26 20.78
C SER A 156 -13.98 5.89 21.17
N PRO A 157 -13.97 7.01 21.93
CA PRO A 157 -12.74 7.55 22.51
C PRO A 157 -12.10 6.64 23.55
N GLN A 158 -12.83 5.64 24.06
CA GLN A 158 -12.33 4.67 25.02
C GLN A 158 -11.42 3.60 24.36
N THR A 159 -11.36 3.55 23.03
CA THR A 159 -10.54 2.61 22.26
C THR A 159 -9.57 3.33 21.30
N PRO A 160 -8.55 4.04 21.82
CA PRO A 160 -7.66 4.90 21.02
C PRO A 160 -6.73 4.16 20.04
N SER A 161 -6.65 2.83 20.15
CA SER A 161 -5.89 1.95 19.24
C SER A 161 -6.73 1.37 18.10
N TYR A 162 -8.06 1.57 18.10
CA TYR A 162 -8.92 1.06 17.03
C TYR A 162 -8.51 1.55 15.64
N PRO A 163 -8.20 2.84 15.41
CA PRO A 163 -7.75 3.29 14.10
C PRO A 163 -6.49 2.58 13.63
N GLU A 164 -5.51 2.37 14.52
CA GLU A 164 -4.25 1.70 14.19
C GLU A 164 -4.50 0.24 13.80
N TYR A 165 -5.39 -0.46 14.51
CA TYR A 165 -5.80 -1.82 14.19
C TYR A 165 -6.54 -1.92 12.84
N SER A 166 -7.54 -1.07 12.61
CA SER A 166 -8.29 -1.01 11.34
C SER A 166 -7.33 -0.74 10.17
N ARG A 167 -6.41 0.22 10.32
CA ARG A 167 -5.43 0.58 9.28
C ARG A 167 -4.43 -0.53 8.98
N MET A 168 -4.01 -1.28 10.00
CA MET A 168 -3.12 -2.43 9.83
C MET A 168 -3.76 -3.50 8.93
N LEU A 169 -5.07 -3.75 9.07
CA LEU A 169 -5.77 -4.71 8.23
C LEU A 169 -5.97 -4.18 6.80
N SER A 170 -6.41 -2.94 6.64
CA SER A 170 -6.74 -2.35 5.33
C SER A 170 -5.55 -1.93 4.47
N GLY A 171 -4.33 -1.92 5.02
CA GLY A 171 -3.14 -1.52 4.26
C GLY A 171 -2.47 -2.62 3.44
N ALA A 172 -2.84 -3.90 3.64
CA ALA A 172 -2.06 -5.05 3.16
C ALA A 172 -0.55 -4.92 3.47
N THR A 173 -0.24 -4.29 4.61
CA THR A 173 1.06 -3.64 4.80
C THR A 173 2.18 -4.63 5.02
N ASN A 174 1.87 -5.78 5.63
CA ASN A 174 2.84 -6.86 5.77
C ASN A 174 3.21 -7.43 4.40
N ALA A 175 2.24 -7.63 3.49
CA ALA A 175 2.55 -8.07 2.13
C ALA A 175 3.52 -7.11 1.43
N TYR A 176 3.19 -5.82 1.41
CA TYR A 176 4.05 -4.80 0.80
C TYR A 176 5.42 -4.69 1.49
N GLY A 177 5.49 -4.80 2.82
CA GLY A 177 6.75 -4.82 3.56
C GLY A 177 7.63 -6.02 3.21
N PHE A 178 7.06 -7.21 3.02
CA PHE A 178 7.80 -8.40 2.61
C PHE A 178 8.30 -8.31 1.17
N PHE A 179 7.54 -7.65 0.28
CA PHE A 179 7.95 -7.45 -1.12
C PHE A 179 9.21 -6.62 -1.28
N ILE A 180 9.59 -5.84 -0.27
CA ILE A 180 10.79 -5.00 -0.31
C ILE A 180 12.04 -5.88 -0.49
N PHE A 181 12.07 -7.06 0.11
CA PHE A 181 13.29 -7.84 0.23
C PHE A 181 13.37 -8.93 -0.85
N PRO A 182 14.53 -9.11 -1.52
CA PRO A 182 14.73 -10.22 -2.44
C PRO A 182 14.44 -11.56 -1.78
N SER A 183 13.84 -12.50 -2.51
CA SER A 183 13.49 -13.82 -1.98
C SER A 183 14.69 -14.68 -1.58
N THR A 184 15.88 -14.33 -2.08
CA THR A 184 17.18 -14.91 -1.69
C THR A 184 17.68 -14.43 -0.34
N LEU A 185 17.17 -13.29 0.17
CA LEU A 185 17.62 -12.71 1.42
C LEU A 185 17.01 -13.45 2.61
N PRO A 186 17.82 -13.94 3.58
CA PRO A 186 17.29 -14.67 4.73
C PRO A 186 16.35 -13.79 5.58
N LEU A 187 15.20 -14.34 5.99
CA LEU A 187 14.17 -13.64 6.78
C LEU A 187 14.74 -12.92 8.02
N ARG A 188 15.72 -13.53 8.71
CA ARG A 188 16.37 -12.96 9.90
C ARG A 188 17.10 -11.63 9.67
N GLU A 189 17.41 -11.30 8.41
CA GLU A 189 18.10 -10.05 8.06
C GLU A 189 17.16 -8.84 8.10
N TYR A 190 15.84 -9.02 8.03
CA TYR A 190 14.92 -7.89 7.95
C TYR A 190 13.66 -8.03 8.82
N VAL A 191 13.30 -9.23 9.27
CA VAL A 191 12.00 -9.46 9.92
C VAL A 191 11.73 -8.58 11.14
N GLN A 192 12.78 -8.18 11.89
CA GLN A 192 12.60 -7.35 13.08
C GLN A 192 12.20 -5.91 12.76
N CYS A 193 12.49 -5.38 11.57
CA CYS A 193 12.05 -4.04 11.19
C CYS A 193 10.66 -4.04 10.53
N MET A 194 10.01 -5.19 10.35
CA MET A 194 8.66 -5.26 9.75
C MET A 194 7.61 -4.38 10.45
N PRO A 195 7.57 -4.26 11.79
CA PRO A 195 6.65 -3.34 12.46
C PRO A 195 6.89 -1.87 12.08
N ASP A 196 8.15 -1.44 12.00
CA ASP A 196 8.51 -0.09 11.56
C ASP A 196 8.17 0.12 10.08
N LEU A 197 8.41 -0.88 9.22
CA LEU A 197 8.03 -0.83 7.81
C LEU A 197 6.52 -0.71 7.63
N ALA A 198 5.73 -1.38 8.47
CA ALA A 198 4.28 -1.25 8.42
C ALA A 198 3.82 0.19 8.71
N ILE A 199 4.43 0.83 9.71
CA ILE A 199 4.20 2.25 10.01
C ILE A 199 4.60 3.12 8.80
N VAL A 200 5.81 2.90 8.25
CA VAL A 200 6.33 3.67 7.12
C VAL A 200 5.39 3.58 5.92
N ILE A 201 4.94 2.39 5.53
CA ILE A 201 4.13 2.19 4.33
C ILE A 201 2.73 2.81 4.46
N ASN A 202 2.03 2.49 5.55
CA ASN A 202 0.65 2.99 5.75
C ASN A 202 0.64 4.49 5.96
N TYR A 203 1.43 5.00 6.90
CA TYR A 203 1.35 6.40 7.26
C TYR A 203 1.94 7.30 6.18
N THR A 204 2.94 6.84 5.41
CA THR A 204 3.37 7.60 4.22
C THR A 204 2.22 7.72 3.22
N ASN A 205 1.46 6.65 2.98
CA ASN A 205 0.29 6.73 2.13
C ASN A 205 -0.74 7.73 2.67
N ASP A 206 -1.10 7.63 3.96
CA ASP A 206 -2.07 8.52 4.61
C ASP A 206 -1.59 9.99 4.62
N ILE A 207 -0.29 10.25 4.86
CA ILE A 207 0.30 11.59 4.84
C ILE A 207 0.23 12.20 3.43
N LEU A 208 0.57 11.41 2.40
CA LEU A 208 0.63 11.88 1.01
C LEU A 208 -0.75 11.97 0.35
N SER A 209 -1.73 11.17 0.79
CA SER A 209 -3.11 11.25 0.34
C SER A 209 -3.91 12.32 1.09
N TYR A 210 -3.52 12.70 2.30
CA TYR A 210 -4.33 13.58 3.15
C TYR A 210 -4.80 14.87 2.47
N TYR A 211 -3.92 15.52 1.69
CA TYR A 211 -4.30 16.75 1.00
C TYR A 211 -5.45 16.54 0.00
N LYS A 212 -5.45 15.42 -0.77
CA LYS A 212 -6.56 15.11 -1.69
C LYS A 212 -7.83 14.74 -0.93
N GLU A 213 -7.71 14.01 0.17
CA GLU A 213 -8.85 13.55 0.97
C GLU A 213 -9.56 14.72 1.64
N GLU A 214 -8.80 15.70 2.15
CA GLU A 214 -9.36 16.87 2.81
C GLU A 214 -10.14 17.76 1.83
N ILE A 215 -9.63 17.97 0.60
CA ILE A 215 -10.35 18.76 -0.41
C ILE A 215 -11.56 18.02 -0.99
N GLU A 216 -11.55 16.68 -0.96
CA GLU A 216 -12.67 15.82 -1.39
C GLU A 216 -13.74 15.67 -0.28
N GLY A 217 -13.47 16.21 0.92
CA GLY A 217 -14.38 16.15 2.06
C GLY A 217 -14.49 14.77 2.70
N GLU A 218 -13.49 13.90 2.48
CA GLU A 218 -13.45 12.57 3.09
C GLU A 218 -13.34 12.68 4.62
N SER A 219 -14.21 11.97 5.34
CA SER A 219 -14.31 12.01 6.80
C SER A 219 -14.06 10.66 7.48
N THR A 220 -13.88 9.60 6.70
CA THR A 220 -13.64 8.23 7.18
C THR A 220 -12.19 7.77 6.96
N ASN A 221 -11.30 8.64 6.49
CA ASN A 221 -9.88 8.32 6.37
C ASN A 221 -9.20 8.16 7.74
N TYR A 222 -8.04 7.50 7.73
CA TYR A 222 -7.29 7.17 8.95
C TYR A 222 -7.02 8.38 9.85
N LEU A 223 -6.64 9.53 9.27
CA LEU A 223 -6.40 10.76 10.02
C LEU A 223 -7.65 11.28 10.73
N SER A 224 -8.81 11.19 10.09
CA SER A 224 -10.09 11.56 10.68
C SER A 224 -10.46 10.62 11.84
N LEU A 225 -10.19 9.33 11.70
CA LEU A 225 -10.40 8.34 12.77
C LEU A 225 -9.46 8.57 13.97
N VAL A 226 -8.19 8.90 13.73
CA VAL A 226 -7.22 9.26 14.79
C VAL A 226 -7.67 10.54 15.51
N ALA A 227 -8.03 11.57 14.75
CA ALA A 227 -8.50 12.83 15.30
C ALA A 227 -9.74 12.63 16.20
N ALA A 228 -10.73 11.86 15.73
CA ALA A 228 -11.94 11.56 16.48
C ALA A 228 -11.67 10.71 17.73
N SER A 229 -10.91 9.62 17.60
CA SER A 229 -10.64 8.69 18.72
C SER A 229 -9.81 9.30 19.85
N ARG A 230 -8.99 10.31 19.56
CA ARG A 230 -8.07 10.94 20.52
C ARG A 230 -8.45 12.37 20.89
N ALA A 231 -9.59 12.87 20.41
CA ALA A 231 -10.00 14.26 20.57
C ALA A 231 -8.93 15.28 20.13
N LEU A 232 -8.26 14.99 19.01
CA LEU A 232 -7.24 15.84 18.40
C LEU A 232 -7.84 16.64 17.24
N THR A 233 -7.19 17.73 16.86
CA THR A 233 -7.45 18.31 15.53
C THR A 233 -6.83 17.42 14.45
N LYS A 234 -7.37 17.45 13.22
CA LYS A 234 -6.75 16.73 12.08
C LYS A 234 -5.30 17.18 11.83
N GLN A 235 -4.97 18.44 12.12
CA GLN A 235 -3.61 18.96 12.01
C GLN A 235 -2.68 18.34 13.07
N ASP A 236 -3.16 18.17 14.31
CA ASP A 236 -2.38 17.52 15.37
C ASP A 236 -2.18 16.03 15.05
N ALA A 237 -3.23 15.35 14.58
CA ALA A 237 -3.14 13.97 14.12
C ALA A 237 -2.12 13.81 12.98
N LEU A 238 -2.11 14.72 11.99
CA LEU A 238 -1.12 14.73 10.91
C LEU A 238 0.31 14.88 11.45
N ARG A 239 0.52 15.76 12.44
CA ARG A 239 1.85 15.90 13.07
C ARG A 239 2.25 14.61 13.79
N GLU A 240 1.37 13.98 14.56
CA GLU A 240 1.65 12.70 15.21
C GLU A 240 2.02 11.59 14.21
N LEU A 241 1.30 11.49 13.08
CA LEU A 241 1.60 10.52 12.03
C LEU A 241 3.00 10.77 11.45
N ILE A 242 3.34 12.03 11.15
CA ILE A 242 4.66 12.39 10.63
C ILE A 242 5.76 12.00 11.62
N GLU A 243 5.61 12.34 12.90
CA GLU A 243 6.59 11.97 13.94
C GLU A 243 6.80 10.46 14.01
N LYS A 244 5.70 9.69 14.05
CA LYS A 244 5.77 8.22 14.09
C LYS A 244 6.43 7.65 12.84
N THR A 245 6.12 8.19 11.66
CA THR A 245 6.67 7.73 10.39
C THR A 245 8.17 8.01 10.29
N VAL A 246 8.62 9.20 10.70
CA VAL A 246 10.03 9.57 10.74
C VAL A 246 10.79 8.69 11.74
N GLN A 247 10.24 8.46 12.93
CA GLN A 247 10.86 7.58 13.91
C GLN A 247 11.00 6.14 13.39
N ALA A 248 9.93 5.58 12.80
CA ALA A 248 9.95 4.24 12.24
C ALA A 248 10.93 4.11 11.07
N HIS A 249 11.01 5.14 10.20
CA HIS A 249 12.01 5.20 9.14
C HIS A 249 13.44 5.13 9.70
N ASN A 250 13.74 5.94 10.72
CA ASN A 250 15.06 5.94 11.35
C ASN A 250 15.39 4.62 12.06
N ASN A 251 14.41 4.00 12.73
CA ASN A 251 14.56 2.68 13.35
C ASN A 251 14.92 1.62 12.30
N ALA A 252 14.19 1.59 11.18
CA ALA A 252 14.44 0.66 10.08
C ALA A 252 15.84 0.86 9.49
N LEU A 253 16.26 2.11 9.26
CA LEU A 253 17.61 2.41 8.77
C LEU A 253 18.69 1.93 9.74
N GLU A 254 18.60 2.24 11.03
CA GLU A 254 19.62 1.85 12.00
C GLU A 254 19.67 0.33 12.19
N PHE A 255 18.52 -0.34 12.21
CA PHE A 255 18.46 -1.80 12.25
C PHE A 255 19.09 -2.43 11.00
N LEU A 256 18.80 -1.91 9.80
CA LEU A 256 19.28 -2.49 8.54
C LEU A 256 20.72 -2.12 8.20
N LYS A 257 21.29 -1.06 8.79
CA LYS A 257 22.65 -0.56 8.55
C LYS A 257 23.76 -1.63 8.51
N PRO A 258 23.82 -2.63 9.43
CA PRO A 258 24.82 -3.71 9.32
C PRO A 258 24.53 -4.75 8.23
N ARG A 259 23.47 -4.58 7.43
CA ARG A 259 22.94 -5.55 6.44
C ARG A 259 22.77 -4.87 5.07
N PRO A 260 23.85 -4.68 4.30
CA PRO A 260 23.85 -3.81 3.12
C PRO A 260 22.79 -4.14 2.07
N GLU A 261 22.55 -5.42 1.78
CA GLU A 261 21.53 -5.83 0.79
C GLU A 261 20.12 -5.44 1.25
N ALA A 262 19.77 -5.72 2.51
CA ALA A 262 18.49 -5.38 3.11
C ALA A 262 18.30 -3.85 3.21
N TYR A 263 19.35 -3.15 3.64
CA TYR A 263 19.37 -1.68 3.72
C TYR A 263 19.13 -1.04 2.36
N ASN A 264 19.86 -1.46 1.33
CA ASN A 264 19.74 -0.92 -0.02
C ASN A 264 18.36 -1.20 -0.61
N ALA A 265 17.80 -2.40 -0.35
CA ALA A 265 16.44 -2.74 -0.77
C ALA A 265 15.39 -1.82 -0.13
N TYR A 266 15.51 -1.55 1.17
CA TYR A 266 14.61 -0.63 1.87
C TYR A 266 14.73 0.82 1.38
N VAL A 267 15.96 1.34 1.25
CA VAL A 267 16.18 2.71 0.78
C VAL A 267 15.67 2.90 -0.66
N ALA A 268 15.95 1.94 -1.55
CA ALA A 268 15.43 1.95 -2.91
C ALA A 268 13.90 1.88 -2.92
N PHE A 269 13.31 1.04 -2.09
CA PHE A 269 11.86 0.96 -1.93
C PHE A 269 11.26 2.28 -1.49
N PHE A 270 11.78 2.90 -0.44
CA PHE A 270 11.14 4.07 0.14
C PHE A 270 11.19 5.26 -0.81
N ASP A 271 12.33 5.51 -1.46
CA ASP A 271 12.44 6.51 -2.54
C ASP A 271 11.50 6.19 -3.72
N GLY A 272 11.45 4.91 -4.13
CA GLY A 272 10.54 4.42 -5.16
C GLY A 272 9.05 4.55 -4.81
N TYR A 273 8.69 4.42 -3.54
CA TYR A 273 7.33 4.55 -3.04
C TYR A 273 6.86 6.01 -3.05
N ILE A 274 7.76 6.95 -2.79
CA ILE A 274 7.50 8.39 -3.03
C ILE A 274 7.29 8.64 -4.52
N LYS A 275 8.14 8.09 -5.39
CA LYS A 275 7.99 8.21 -6.85
C LYS A 275 6.63 7.69 -7.32
N PHE A 276 6.17 6.54 -6.81
CA PHE A 276 4.83 6.03 -7.07
C PHE A 276 3.74 7.06 -6.76
N HIS A 277 3.75 7.70 -5.58
CA HIS A 277 2.77 8.72 -5.24
C HIS A 277 2.87 9.95 -6.15
N THR A 278 4.08 10.35 -6.54
CA THR A 278 4.29 11.49 -7.45
C THR A 278 3.90 11.20 -8.91
N SER A 279 3.80 9.93 -9.31
CA SER A 279 3.38 9.54 -10.66
C SER A 279 1.90 9.80 -10.95
N PHE A 280 1.07 10.01 -9.94
CA PHE A 280 -0.37 10.21 -10.11
C PHE A 280 -0.79 11.60 -9.63
N GLY A 281 -1.35 12.38 -10.56
CA GLY A 281 -1.91 13.70 -10.26
C GLY A 281 -3.00 13.68 -9.18
N ARG A 282 -3.61 12.51 -8.90
CA ARG A 282 -4.62 12.34 -7.85
C ARG A 282 -4.14 12.76 -6.46
N TYR A 283 -2.85 12.63 -6.16
CA TYR A 283 -2.29 13.01 -4.86
C TYR A 283 -1.98 14.52 -4.75
N LYS A 284 -2.04 15.25 -5.87
CA LYS A 284 -1.83 16.71 -5.92
C LYS A 284 -0.51 17.18 -5.27
N LEU A 285 0.50 16.31 -5.24
CA LEU A 285 1.80 16.61 -4.63
C LEU A 285 2.53 17.74 -5.36
N GLU A 286 2.29 17.90 -6.67
CA GLU A 286 2.82 19.04 -7.42
C GLU A 286 2.31 20.38 -6.88
N GLU A 287 1.01 20.49 -6.58
CA GLU A 287 0.44 21.69 -5.96
C GLU A 287 1.17 22.01 -4.65
N ILE A 288 1.41 20.99 -3.82
CA ILE A 288 2.01 21.12 -2.49
C ILE A 288 3.48 21.52 -2.56
N MET A 289 4.25 20.93 -3.49
CA MET A 289 5.70 21.07 -3.54
C MET A 289 6.17 22.28 -4.38
N SER A 290 5.37 22.75 -5.35
CA SER A 290 5.74 23.85 -6.25
C SER A 290 5.73 25.24 -5.61
N GLU A 291 4.88 25.50 -4.62
CA GLU A 291 4.74 26.83 -3.96
C GLU A 291 5.94 27.23 -3.07
N LYS A 292 6.89 26.33 -2.81
CA LYS A 292 8.18 26.69 -2.18
C LYS A 292 9.12 27.46 -3.12
N SER A 293 8.88 27.45 -4.43
CA SER A 293 9.71 28.17 -5.42
C SER A 293 9.44 29.68 -5.44
N SER A 294 8.38 30.14 -4.77
CA SER A 294 7.89 31.53 -4.81
C SER A 294 8.20 32.33 -3.55
N SER A 295 8.95 31.77 -2.60
CA SER A 295 9.21 32.38 -1.29
C SER A 295 10.68 32.32 -0.84
N LEU A 296 11.61 32.27 -1.80
CA LEU A 296 13.03 32.58 -1.61
C LEU A 296 13.43 33.82 -2.40
#